data_AF-A0A924GBM7-F1
#
_entry.id   AF-A0A924GBM7-F1
#
_cell.length_a   1.000
_cell.length_b   1.000
_cell.length_c   1.000
_cell.angle_alpha   90.00
_cell.angle_beta   90.00
_cell.angle_gamma   90.00
#
_symmetry.space_group_name_H-M   'P 1'
#
loop_
_entity.id
_entity.type
_entity.pdbx_description
1 polymer ?
#
loop_
_entity_poly.entity_id
_entity_poly.type
_entity_poly.pdbx_seq_one_letter_code
_entity_poly.pdbx_strand_id
1 'polypeptide(L)'
;MAELTLATGSQRKALAIAGVARSTWQYRRNPRPRVPEPVLQNDRAYLSRIPATDRTVIAEKITAGWAAGHSVDHTFASAWDQGVMLAGRRSWWRIAADIEDQSTRPLVPTRRGSRTPREKPVLVATGPGQV
;
A
#
# COMPACT_ATOMS: atom_id res chain seq x y z
N MET A 1 -7.34 -6.34 -43.78
CA MET A 1 -5.90 -6.68 -43.70
C MET A 1 -5.39 -7.51 -44.87
N ALA A 2 -6.14 -8.48 -45.40
CA ALA A 2 -5.72 -9.26 -46.58
C ALA A 2 -5.57 -8.38 -47.84
N GLU A 3 -6.55 -7.53 -48.13
CA GLU A 3 -6.52 -6.60 -49.27
C GLU A 3 -5.35 -5.61 -49.20
N LEU A 4 -5.12 -4.98 -48.05
CA LEU A 4 -3.96 -4.11 -47.81
C LEU A 4 -2.62 -4.85 -47.94
N THR A 5 -2.58 -6.14 -47.57
CA THR A 5 -1.38 -6.96 -47.72
C THR A 5 -1.10 -7.25 -49.20
N LEU A 6 -2.14 -7.54 -49.98
CA LEU A 6 -2.04 -7.71 -51.44
C LEU A 6 -1.59 -6.42 -52.12
N ALA A 7 -2.18 -5.27 -51.77
CA ALA A 7 -1.85 -3.97 -52.35
C ALA A 7 -0.43 -3.48 -52.01
N THR A 8 0.10 -3.84 -50.83
CA THR A 8 1.44 -3.40 -50.38
C THR A 8 2.53 -4.45 -50.61
N GLY A 9 2.17 -5.66 -51.02
CA GLY A 9 3.05 -6.83 -51.14
C GLY A 9 3.65 -7.31 -49.81
N SER A 10 3.26 -6.73 -48.67
CA SER A 10 3.84 -7.06 -47.36
C SER A 10 2.89 -6.77 -46.22
N GLN A 11 2.58 -7.81 -45.42
CA GLN A 11 1.76 -7.65 -44.22
C GLN A 11 2.37 -6.65 -43.24
N ARG A 12 3.71 -6.57 -43.17
CA ARG A 12 4.40 -5.61 -42.31
C ARG A 12 4.12 -4.16 -42.73
N LYS A 13 4.16 -3.87 -44.04
CA LYS A 13 3.86 -2.53 -44.58
C LYS A 13 2.38 -2.20 -44.39
N ALA A 14 1.50 -3.15 -44.69
CA ALA A 14 0.06 -3.02 -44.45
C ALA A 14 -0.26 -2.69 -42.98
N LEU A 15 0.39 -3.36 -42.03
CA LEU A 15 0.22 -3.12 -40.59
C LEU A 15 0.76 -1.74 -40.15
N ALA A 16 1.88 -1.30 -40.73
CA ALA A 16 2.43 0.03 -40.48
C ALA A 16 1.48 1.12 -40.97
N ILE A 17 0.94 0.98 -42.18
CA ILE A 17 -0.06 1.89 -42.76
C ILE A 17 -1.35 1.92 -41.91
N ALA A 18 -1.79 0.76 -41.44
CA ALA A 18 -2.98 0.63 -40.61
C ALA A 18 -2.75 1.05 -39.13
N GLY A 19 -1.52 1.42 -38.74
CA GLY A 19 -1.20 1.80 -37.36
C GLY A 19 -1.31 0.65 -36.34
N VAL A 20 -1.24 -0.61 -36.78
CA VAL A 20 -1.39 -1.78 -35.92
C VAL A 20 -0.04 -2.45 -35.68
N ALA A 21 0.36 -2.60 -34.42
CA ALA A 21 1.56 -3.36 -34.07
C ALA A 21 1.42 -4.84 -34.48
N ARG A 22 2.52 -5.45 -34.94
CA ARG A 22 2.54 -6.88 -35.32
C ARG A 22 2.07 -7.81 -34.21
N SER A 23 2.47 -7.54 -32.97
CA SER A 23 2.05 -8.32 -31.80
C SER A 23 0.53 -8.25 -31.59
N THR A 24 -0.07 -7.06 -31.69
CA THR A 24 -1.52 -6.87 -31.61
C THR A 24 -2.24 -7.62 -32.72
N TRP A 25 -1.75 -7.54 -33.96
CA TRP A 25 -2.33 -8.30 -35.07
C TRP A 25 -2.26 -9.82 -34.85
N GLN A 26 -1.13 -10.32 -34.37
CA GLN A 26 -0.95 -11.74 -34.04
C GLN A 26 -1.95 -12.21 -32.99
N TYR A 27 -2.14 -11.47 -31.89
CA TYR A 27 -3.08 -11.85 -30.83
C TYR A 27 -4.55 -11.67 -31.23
N ARG A 28 -4.87 -10.77 -32.16
CA ARG A 28 -6.22 -10.66 -32.74
C ARG A 28 -6.55 -11.85 -33.64
N ARG A 29 -5.58 -12.31 -34.44
CA ARG A 29 -5.76 -13.44 -35.37
C ARG A 29 -5.73 -14.79 -34.65
N ASN A 30 -4.83 -14.93 -33.69
CA ASN A 30 -4.62 -16.14 -32.90
C ASN A 30 -4.83 -15.79 -31.43
N PRO A 31 -6.10 -15.61 -30.99
CA PRO A 31 -6.39 -15.33 -29.60
C PRO A 31 -5.87 -16.48 -28.73
N ARG A 32 -5.32 -16.13 -27.57
CA ARG A 32 -4.90 -17.14 -26.60
C ARG A 32 -6.15 -17.91 -26.13
N PRO A 33 -6.04 -19.22 -25.87
CA PRO A 33 -7.13 -19.97 -25.25
C PRO A 33 -7.64 -19.24 -24.02
N ARG A 34 -8.97 -19.11 -23.92
CA ARG A 34 -9.60 -18.46 -22.78
C ARG A 34 -9.46 -19.39 -21.58
N VAL A 35 -8.94 -18.87 -20.48
CA VAL A 35 -9.00 -19.58 -19.19
C VAL A 35 -10.44 -19.46 -18.69
N PRO A 36 -11.17 -20.56 -18.49
CA PRO A 36 -12.60 -20.53 -18.15
C PRO A 36 -12.84 -19.86 -16.79
N GLU A 37 -11.97 -20.09 -15.82
CA GLU A 37 -12.03 -19.52 -14.48
C GLU A 37 -10.69 -18.85 -14.14
N PRO A 38 -10.45 -17.63 -14.65
CA PRO A 38 -9.22 -16.93 -14.36
C PRO A 38 -9.22 -16.49 -12.89
N VAL A 39 -8.11 -16.75 -12.19
CA VAL A 39 -7.89 -16.18 -10.86
C VAL A 39 -7.92 -14.65 -10.97
N LEU A 40 -8.89 -14.04 -10.27
CA LEU A 40 -9.04 -12.59 -10.21
C LEU A 40 -7.74 -11.97 -9.71
N GLN A 41 -7.40 -10.78 -10.21
CA GLN A 41 -6.12 -10.15 -9.87
C GLN A 41 -5.93 -9.98 -8.35
N ASN A 42 -7.00 -9.73 -7.61
CA ASN A 42 -7.00 -9.58 -6.15
C ASN A 42 -6.76 -10.91 -5.41
N ASP A 43 -7.05 -12.04 -6.05
CA ASP A 43 -6.94 -13.37 -5.46
C ASP A 43 -5.58 -14.02 -5.76
N ARG A 44 -4.80 -13.49 -6.70
CA ARG A 44 -3.48 -14.00 -7.04
C ARG A 44 -2.54 -13.94 -5.83
N ALA A 45 -1.89 -15.07 -5.53
CA ALA A 45 -0.83 -15.13 -4.55
C ALA A 45 0.47 -14.53 -5.13
N TYR A 46 1.24 -13.84 -4.29
CA TYR A 46 2.60 -13.38 -4.57
C TYR A 46 3.39 -13.42 -3.27
N LEU A 47 4.71 -13.59 -3.35
CA LEU A 47 5.57 -13.87 -2.18
C LEU A 47 5.48 -12.81 -1.07
N SER A 48 5.27 -11.54 -1.42
CA SER A 48 5.14 -10.46 -0.43
C SER A 48 3.70 -10.26 0.09
N ARG A 49 2.74 -11.08 -0.33
CA ARG A 49 1.36 -11.00 0.16
C ARG A 49 1.31 -11.55 1.58
N ILE A 50 0.81 -10.74 2.51
CA ILE A 50 0.53 -11.18 3.88
C ILE A 50 -0.60 -12.22 3.81
N PRO A 51 -0.39 -13.46 4.27
CA PRO A 51 -1.39 -14.50 4.20
C PRO A 51 -2.59 -14.16 5.10
N ALA A 52 -3.74 -14.76 4.82
CA ALA A 52 -4.96 -14.49 5.58
C ALA A 52 -4.79 -14.78 7.07
N THR A 53 -4.04 -15.84 7.42
CA THR A 53 -3.70 -16.20 8.79
C THR A 53 -3.03 -15.06 9.54
N ASP A 54 -2.00 -14.45 8.94
CA ASP A 54 -1.22 -13.39 9.58
C ASP A 54 -2.04 -12.10 9.66
N ARG A 55 -2.90 -11.84 8.66
CA ARG A 55 -3.84 -10.71 8.71
C ARG A 55 -4.82 -10.86 9.86
N THR A 56 -5.32 -12.07 10.12
CA THR A 56 -6.19 -12.36 11.27
C THR A 56 -5.47 -12.10 12.58
N VAL A 57 -4.25 -12.62 12.75
CA VAL A 57 -3.46 -12.39 13.98
C VAL A 57 -3.16 -10.91 14.20
N ILE A 58 -2.83 -10.16 13.14
CA ILE A 58 -2.63 -8.70 13.23
C ILE A 58 -3.93 -8.01 13.64
N ALA A 59 -5.08 -8.38 13.05
CA ALA A 59 -6.37 -7.79 13.39
C ALA A 59 -6.75 -8.05 14.85
N GLU A 60 -6.56 -9.27 15.35
CA GLU A 60 -6.79 -9.64 16.77
C GLU A 60 -5.91 -8.83 17.72
N LYS A 61 -4.63 -8.63 17.38
CA LYS A 61 -3.73 -7.80 18.19
C LYS A 61 -4.19 -6.34 18.18
N ILE A 62 -4.62 -5.82 17.04
CA ILE A 62 -5.13 -4.45 16.92
C ILE A 62 -6.39 -4.27 17.77
N THR A 63 -7.38 -5.17 17.69
CA THR A 63 -8.61 -5.08 18.48
C THR A 63 -8.34 -5.23 19.98
N ALA A 64 -7.45 -6.15 20.38
CA ALA A 64 -7.00 -6.26 21.77
C ALA A 64 -6.29 -4.99 22.25
N GLY A 65 -5.45 -4.39 21.39
CA GLY A 65 -4.82 -3.11 21.65
C GLY A 65 -5.83 -1.98 21.82
N TRP A 66 -6.85 -1.90 20.97
CA TRP A 66 -7.93 -0.91 21.10
C TRP A 66 -8.70 -1.09 22.40
N ALA A 67 -9.02 -2.31 22.80
CA ALA A 67 -9.65 -2.60 24.08
C ALA A 67 -8.80 -2.15 25.29
N ALA A 68 -7.47 -2.17 25.13
CA ALA A 68 -6.52 -1.63 26.12
C ALA A 68 -6.23 -0.12 25.97
N GLY A 69 -6.91 0.58 25.04
CA GLY A 69 -6.71 2.01 24.78
C GLY A 69 -5.45 2.34 23.97
N HIS A 70 -4.81 1.36 23.36
CA HIS A 70 -3.61 1.52 22.56
C HIS A 70 -3.91 1.84 21.09
N SER A 71 -3.12 2.76 20.51
CA SER A 71 -3.19 3.03 19.07
C SER A 71 -2.59 1.88 18.26
N VAL A 72 -2.89 1.81 16.97
CA VAL A 72 -2.31 0.81 16.04
C VAL A 72 -0.77 0.85 16.07
N ASP A 73 -0.19 2.05 16.18
CA ASP A 73 1.26 2.22 16.26
C ASP A 73 1.85 1.67 17.57
N HIS A 74 1.15 1.89 18.69
CA HIS A 74 1.57 1.32 19.98
C HIS A 74 1.50 -0.21 19.94
N THR A 75 0.38 -0.78 19.46
CA THR A 75 0.24 -2.24 19.33
C THR A 75 1.30 -2.84 18.41
N PHE A 76 1.62 -2.18 17.30
CA PHE A 76 2.71 -2.59 16.40
C PHE A 76 4.06 -2.63 17.14
N ALA A 77 4.40 -1.55 17.85
CA ALA A 77 5.66 -1.47 18.60
C ALA A 77 5.73 -2.53 19.71
N SER A 78 4.69 -2.69 20.50
CA SER A 78 4.63 -3.68 21.58
C SER A 78 4.71 -5.12 21.04
N ALA A 79 4.08 -5.41 19.91
CA ALA A 79 4.20 -6.73 19.26
C ALA A 79 5.61 -6.97 18.71
N TRP A 80 6.24 -5.93 18.18
CA TRP A 80 7.62 -5.99 17.72
C TRP A 80 8.60 -6.23 18.87
N ASP A 81 8.44 -5.55 20.00
CA ASP A 81 9.26 -5.74 21.20
C ASP A 81 9.14 -7.17 21.76
N GLN A 82 8.01 -7.84 21.50
CA GLN A 82 7.76 -9.25 21.82
C GLN A 82 8.29 -10.23 20.74
N GLY A 83 8.94 -9.74 19.68
CA GLY A 83 9.49 -10.56 18.59
C GLY A 83 8.48 -10.99 17.52
N VAL A 84 7.27 -10.43 17.50
CA VAL A 84 6.22 -10.80 16.53
C VAL A 84 6.33 -9.95 15.27
N MET A 85 6.99 -10.49 14.23
CA MET A 85 7.26 -9.80 12.96
C MET A 85 6.38 -10.32 11.82
N LEU A 86 5.08 -9.99 11.83
CA LEU A 86 4.11 -10.48 10.84
C LEU A 86 4.03 -9.59 9.57
N ALA A 87 4.24 -8.27 9.71
CA ALA A 87 4.18 -7.32 8.61
C ALA A 87 4.80 -5.97 8.99
N GLY A 88 5.12 -5.15 8.00
CA GLY A 88 5.56 -3.77 8.23
C GLY A 88 4.45 -2.86 8.76
N ARG A 89 4.83 -1.79 9.47
CA ARG A 89 3.93 -0.81 10.12
C ARG A 89 2.78 -0.29 9.23
N ARG A 90 3.05 0.00 7.95
CA ARG A 90 2.01 0.50 7.03
C ARG A 90 0.94 -0.55 6.76
N SER A 91 1.29 -1.83 6.74
CA SER A 91 0.34 -2.94 6.57
C SER A 91 -0.57 -3.08 7.77
N TRP A 92 -0.09 -2.85 8.98
CA TRP A 92 -0.92 -2.82 10.19
C TRP A 92 -2.00 -1.76 10.10
N TRP A 93 -1.67 -0.56 9.62
CA TRP A 93 -2.66 0.50 9.37
C TRP A 93 -3.67 0.14 8.27
N ARG A 94 -3.25 -0.57 7.22
CA ARG A 94 -4.17 -1.06 6.18
C ARG A 94 -5.13 -2.09 6.75
N ILE A 95 -4.61 -3.06 7.52
CA ILE A 95 -5.43 -4.09 8.17
C ILE A 95 -6.37 -3.45 9.19
N ALA A 96 -5.91 -2.48 9.98
CA ALA A 96 -6.75 -1.72 10.91
C ALA A 96 -7.93 -1.01 10.22
N ALA A 97 -7.70 -0.48 9.02
CA ALA A 97 -8.74 0.18 8.23
C ALA A 97 -9.77 -0.81 7.66
N ASP A 98 -9.37 -2.06 7.45
CA ASP A 98 -10.25 -3.15 6.98
C ASP A 98 -11.07 -3.78 8.14
N ILE A 99 -10.81 -3.44 9.41
CA ILE A 99 -11.61 -3.92 10.55
C ILE A 99 -12.97 -3.18 10.55
N GLU A 100 -14.06 -3.95 10.58
CA GLU A 100 -15.43 -3.44 10.50
C GLU A 100 -15.85 -2.69 11.78
N ASP A 101 -15.67 -3.31 12.95
CA ASP A 101 -15.92 -2.65 14.23
C ASP A 101 -14.71 -1.83 14.69
N GLN A 102 -14.80 -0.50 14.56
CA GLN A 102 -13.79 0.45 15.04
C GLN A 102 -14.27 1.26 16.25
N SER A 103 -15.36 0.86 16.91
CA SER A 103 -15.97 1.61 18.01
C SER A 103 -15.04 1.81 19.22
N THR A 104 -14.17 0.83 19.46
CA THR A 104 -13.18 0.84 20.56
C THR A 104 -11.88 1.53 20.19
N ARG A 105 -11.72 1.96 18.93
CA ARG A 105 -10.47 2.56 18.45
C ARG A 105 -10.22 3.88 19.19
N PRO A 106 -9.09 4.01 19.91
CA PRO A 106 -8.80 5.23 20.65
C PRO A 106 -8.62 6.41 19.69
N LEU A 107 -9.30 7.51 20.01
CA LEU A 107 -9.09 8.79 19.33
C LEU A 107 -7.71 9.31 19.71
N VAL A 108 -6.72 9.08 18.86
CA VAL A 108 -5.39 9.68 19.03
C VAL A 108 -5.55 11.20 18.91
N PRO A 109 -5.17 11.99 19.92
CA PRO A 109 -5.24 13.45 19.81
C PRO A 109 -4.37 13.91 18.63
N THR A 110 -5.01 14.36 17.55
CA THR A 110 -4.32 14.87 16.35
C THR A 110 -3.78 16.29 16.53
N ARG A 111 -3.98 16.89 17.70
CA ARG A 111 -3.43 18.21 18.00
C ARG A 111 -1.98 18.07 18.45
N ARG A 112 -1.07 18.58 17.62
CA ARG A 112 0.00 19.43 18.14
C ARG A 112 -0.72 20.47 18.99
N GLY A 113 -0.75 20.27 20.31
CA GLY A 113 -1.17 21.30 21.24
C GLY A 113 -0.48 22.59 20.81
N SER A 114 -1.23 23.70 20.79
CA SER A 114 -0.75 25.01 20.39
C SER A 114 0.69 25.14 20.85
N ARG A 115 1.62 25.33 19.92
CA ARG A 115 3.01 25.58 20.26
C ARG A 115 3.01 26.96 20.90
N THR A 116 2.64 27.04 22.18
CA THR A 116 2.98 28.18 23.03
C THR A 116 4.48 28.32 22.77
N PRO A 117 4.93 29.41 22.15
CA PRO A 117 6.35 29.58 21.88
C PRO A 117 7.05 29.40 23.22
N ARG A 118 7.97 28.43 23.30
CA ARG A 118 8.77 28.29 24.52
C ARG A 118 9.44 29.63 24.74
N GLU A 119 9.31 30.18 25.96
CA GLU A 119 10.05 31.38 26.31
C GLU A 119 11.53 31.09 26.07
N LYS A 120 12.11 31.86 25.16
CA LYS A 120 13.52 31.73 24.83
C LYS A 120 14.27 32.34 26.00
N PRO A 121 15.19 31.62 26.67
CA PRO A 121 15.99 32.23 27.73
C PRO A 121 16.76 33.40 27.12
N VAL A 122 16.49 34.61 27.62
CA VAL A 122 17.24 35.80 27.26
C VAL A 122 18.45 35.84 28.17
N LEU A 123 19.60 35.57 27.58
CA LEU A 123 20.87 35.73 28.25
C LEU A 123 21.11 37.23 28.48
N VAL A 124 21.10 37.65 29.75
CA VAL A 124 21.43 39.03 30.14
C VAL A 124 22.75 39.00 30.89
N ALA A 125 23.82 39.42 30.22
CA ALA A 125 25.11 39.64 30.87
C ALA A 125 25.02 40.91 31.71
N THR A 126 25.28 40.80 33.02
CA THR A 126 25.26 41.95 33.94
C THR A 126 26.66 42.51 34.23
N GLY A 127 27.71 41.91 33.66
CA GLY A 127 29.09 42.37 33.80
C GLY A 127 30.04 41.91 32.67
N PRO A 128 31.26 42.45 32.64
CA PRO A 128 32.26 42.10 31.63
C PRO A 128 32.68 40.62 31.75
N GLY A 129 32.63 39.88 30.64
CA GLY A 129 33.10 38.48 30.57
C GLY A 129 32.02 37.40 30.81
N GLN A 130 30.73 37.75 30.81
CA GLN A 130 29.63 36.78 30.94
C GLN A 130 29.01 36.41 29.58
N VAL A 131 28.66 35.12 29.41
CA VAL A 131 27.87 34.51 28.31
C VAL A 131 26.83 33.56 28.91
#